data_AF-A0A525CRW7-F1
#
_entry.id   AF-A0A525CRW7-F1
#
_cell.length_a   1.000
_cell.length_b   1.000
_cell.length_c   1.000
_cell.angle_alpha   90.00
_cell.angle_beta   90.00
_cell.angle_gamma   90.00
#
_symmetry.space_group_name_H-M   'P 1'
#
loop_
_entity.id
_entity.type
_entity.pdbx_description
1 polymer ?
#
loop_
_entity_poly.entity_id
_entity_poly.type
_entity_poly.pdbx_seq_one_letter_code
_entity_poly.pdbx_strand_id
1 'polypeptide(L)'
;MAGKRFIIIFWVLLIGPALIVSGVAARLLLHEQERINRAALETLENKARSMALNVHTTVEAVEQRLTDALLELRAPDPKEDLLAWESSNPLVRNVFIWERDNLLLYPEKGMAATREEQAFTTRFEAIFTGQIPFDDNQNHGPIEARTEKLNGPDRQQSYPEVKSMTSARSVSEKEQLLDLASPKKAAPAVFREAGMAEPGVASGPFTGWIPWFSQNQLHILGWVQ
;
A
#
# COMPACT_ATOMS: atom_id res chain seq x y z
N MET A 1 30.37 14.36 -76.05
CA MET A 1 30.22 14.45 -74.58
C MET A 1 28.79 14.70 -74.09
N ALA A 2 27.77 14.77 -74.97
CA ALA A 2 26.38 15.09 -74.57
C ALA A 2 25.64 13.92 -73.87
N GLY A 3 25.85 12.67 -74.29
CA GLY A 3 25.11 11.51 -73.77
C GLY A 3 25.31 11.23 -72.27
N LYS A 4 26.50 11.51 -71.72
CA LYS A 4 26.80 11.28 -70.29
C LYS A 4 26.02 12.23 -69.38
N ARG A 5 25.70 13.44 -69.85
CA ARG A 5 24.91 14.45 -69.10
C ARG A 5 23.44 14.06 -69.03
N PHE A 6 22.88 13.54 -70.12
CA PHE A 6 21.49 13.06 -70.16
C PHE A 6 21.26 11.85 -69.24
N ILE A 7 22.23 10.93 -69.17
CA ILE A 7 22.18 9.78 -68.25
C ILE A 7 22.16 10.25 -66.78
N ILE A 8 22.99 11.22 -66.42
CA ILE A 8 23.03 11.77 -65.05
C ILE A 8 21.68 12.43 -64.70
N ILE A 9 21.13 13.24 -65.62
CA ILE A 9 19.83 13.88 -65.40
C ILE A 9 18.72 12.83 -65.24
N PHE A 10 18.71 11.78 -66.05
CA PHE A 10 17.73 10.69 -65.93
C PHE A 10 17.83 9.99 -64.57
N TRP A 11 19.04 9.66 -64.10
CA TRP A 11 19.24 9.05 -62.79
C TRP A 11 18.82 9.95 -61.64
N VAL A 12 19.09 11.26 -61.72
CA VAL A 12 18.63 12.23 -60.70
C VAL A 12 17.11 12.33 -60.71
N LEU A 13 16.48 12.36 -61.88
CA LEU A 13 15.02 12.43 -62.01
C LEU A 13 14.34 11.16 -61.47
N LEU A 14 15.01 10.01 -61.60
CA LEU A 14 14.52 8.72 -61.11
C LEU A 14 14.72 8.56 -59.59
N ILE A 15 15.93 8.83 -59.08
CA ILE A 15 16.32 8.55 -57.69
C ILE A 15 15.87 9.67 -56.73
N GLY A 16 15.91 10.92 -57.19
CA GLY A 16 15.62 12.10 -56.36
C GLY A 16 14.28 12.01 -55.62
N PRO A 17 13.15 11.76 -56.31
CA PRO A 17 11.84 11.64 -55.67
C PRO A 17 11.77 10.49 -54.66
N ALA A 18 12.37 9.34 -54.97
CA ALA A 18 12.37 8.18 -54.08
C ALA A 18 13.13 8.46 -52.77
N LEU A 19 14.28 9.16 -52.85
CA LEU A 19 15.03 9.58 -51.66
C LEU A 19 14.24 10.60 -50.82
N ILE A 20 13.52 11.53 -51.45
CA ILE A 20 12.69 12.51 -50.73
C ILE A 20 11.57 11.79 -49.97
N VAL A 21 10.83 10.88 -50.63
CA VAL A 21 9.75 10.13 -50.00
C VAL A 21 10.27 9.26 -48.84
N SER A 22 11.40 8.58 -49.05
CA SER A 22 12.05 7.78 -48.01
C SER A 22 12.46 8.63 -46.79
N GLY A 23 13.06 9.81 -47.02
CA GLY A 23 13.43 10.73 -45.96
C GLY A 23 12.23 11.25 -45.15
N VAL A 24 11.13 11.58 -45.83
CA VAL A 24 9.88 12.00 -45.16
C VAL A 24 9.29 10.85 -44.34
N ALA A 25 9.22 9.64 -44.90
CA ALA A 25 8.73 8.47 -44.18
C ALA A 25 9.57 8.15 -42.93
N ALA A 26 10.91 8.19 -43.05
CA ALA A 26 11.80 8.01 -41.92
C ALA A 26 11.59 9.08 -40.84
N ARG A 27 11.44 10.35 -41.24
CA ARG A 27 11.14 11.43 -40.30
C ARG A 27 9.81 11.21 -39.57
N LEU A 28 8.77 10.77 -40.26
CA LEU A 28 7.47 10.48 -39.65
C LEU A 28 7.58 9.34 -38.63
N LEU A 29 8.26 8.25 -38.99
CA LEU A 29 8.48 7.12 -38.08
C LEU A 29 9.22 7.52 -36.80
N LEU A 30 10.23 8.40 -36.91
CA LEU A 30 10.95 8.90 -35.74
C LEU A 30 10.05 9.73 -34.79
N HIS A 31 9.15 10.55 -35.33
CA HIS A 31 8.20 11.30 -34.49
C HIS A 31 7.17 10.38 -33.82
N GLU A 32 6.74 9.33 -34.52
CA GLU A 32 5.82 8.35 -33.92
C GLU A 32 6.49 7.54 -32.80
N GLN A 33 7.74 7.14 -32.97
CA GLN A 33 8.48 6.44 -31.93
C GLN A 33 8.60 7.26 -30.64
N GLU A 34 8.91 8.55 -30.76
CA GLU A 34 8.98 9.49 -29.64
C GLU A 34 7.62 9.64 -28.95
N ARG A 35 6.53 9.76 -29.73
CA ARG A 35 5.16 9.83 -29.21
C ARG A 35 4.78 8.55 -28.46
N ILE A 36 5.11 7.38 -29.02
CA ILE A 36 4.84 6.07 -28.39
C ILE A 36 5.61 5.95 -27.08
N ASN A 37 6.89 6.35 -27.06
CA ASN A 37 7.70 6.25 -25.85
C ASN A 37 7.15 7.15 -24.72
N ARG A 38 6.74 8.38 -25.05
CA ARG A 38 6.09 9.28 -24.08
C ARG A 38 4.78 8.70 -23.56
N ALA A 39 3.91 8.22 -24.45
CA ALA A 39 2.66 7.59 -24.06
C ALA A 39 2.89 6.34 -23.17
N ALA A 40 3.93 5.56 -23.45
CA ALA A 40 4.31 4.42 -22.64
C ALA A 40 4.77 4.84 -21.24
N LEU A 41 5.61 5.87 -21.14
CA LEU A 41 6.07 6.42 -19.85
C LEU A 41 4.91 6.98 -19.02
N GLU A 42 4.01 7.76 -19.62
CA GLU A 42 2.82 8.28 -18.96
C GLU A 42 1.89 7.15 -18.48
N THR A 43 1.73 6.10 -19.29
CA THR A 43 0.93 4.93 -18.92
C THR A 43 1.56 4.18 -17.73
N LEU A 44 2.89 4.04 -17.71
CA LEU A 44 3.60 3.41 -16.59
C LEU A 44 3.48 4.24 -15.31
N GLU A 45 3.61 5.57 -15.39
CA GLU A 45 3.44 6.45 -14.24
C GLU A 45 2.01 6.37 -13.68
N ASN A 46 1.01 6.47 -14.55
CA ASN A 46 -0.40 6.36 -14.16
C ASN A 46 -0.70 5.01 -13.51
N LYS A 47 -0.12 3.93 -14.05
CA LYS A 47 -0.25 2.58 -13.48
C LYS A 47 0.40 2.50 -12.09
N ALA A 48 1.61 3.04 -11.92
CA ALA A 48 2.30 3.06 -10.63
C ALA A 48 1.50 3.88 -9.59
N ARG A 49 0.96 5.03 -9.99
CA ARG A 49 0.11 5.88 -9.13
C ARG A 49 -1.17 5.16 -8.71
N SER A 50 -1.85 4.51 -9.65
CA SER A 50 -3.05 3.72 -9.36
C SER A 50 -2.74 2.53 -8.44
N MET A 51 -1.61 1.85 -8.64
CA MET A 51 -1.16 0.78 -7.76
C MET A 51 -0.89 1.28 -6.34
N ALA A 52 -0.19 2.41 -6.20
CA ALA A 52 0.09 3.01 -4.89
C ALA A 52 -1.19 3.39 -4.15
N LEU A 53 -2.16 4.00 -4.84
CA LEU A 53 -3.46 4.35 -4.27
C LEU A 53 -4.23 3.11 -3.82
N ASN A 54 -4.27 2.07 -4.66
CA ASN A 54 -4.94 0.82 -4.34
C ASN A 54 -4.31 0.12 -3.13
N VAL A 55 -2.98 0.08 -3.04
CA VAL A 55 -2.26 -0.47 -1.88
C VAL A 55 -2.61 0.32 -0.63
N HIS A 56 -2.56 1.66 -0.69
CA HIS A 56 -2.87 2.51 0.45
C HIS A 56 -4.28 2.27 1.00
N THR A 57 -5.31 2.33 0.14
CA THR A 57 -6.71 2.10 0.55
C THR A 57 -6.96 0.67 1.03
N THR A 58 -6.22 -0.31 0.49
CA THR A 58 -6.36 -1.70 0.94
C THR A 58 -5.72 -1.91 2.31
N VAL A 59 -4.54 -1.35 2.55
CA VAL A 59 -3.87 -1.40 3.86
C VAL A 59 -4.73 -0.71 4.91
N GLU A 60 -5.23 0.49 4.65
CA GLU A 60 -6.12 1.22 5.58
C GLU A 60 -7.37 0.40 5.94
N ALA A 61 -8.00 -0.23 4.95
CA ALA A 61 -9.17 -1.08 5.19
C ALA A 61 -8.83 -2.34 6.01
N VAL A 62 -7.66 -2.95 5.78
CA VAL A 62 -7.18 -4.11 6.56
C VAL A 62 -6.84 -3.69 7.99
N GLU A 63 -6.13 -2.58 8.17
CA GLU A 63 -5.80 -2.00 9.47
C GLU A 63 -7.08 -1.76 10.28
N GLN A 64 -8.07 -1.09 9.71
CA GLN A 64 -9.35 -0.84 10.36
C GLN A 64 -10.05 -2.15 10.79
N ARG A 65 -10.13 -3.14 9.88
CA ARG A 65 -10.79 -4.42 10.18
C ARG A 65 -10.08 -5.22 11.26
N LEU A 66 -8.75 -5.23 11.26
CA LEU A 66 -7.97 -5.91 12.30
C LEU A 66 -8.09 -5.20 13.64
N THR A 67 -8.14 -3.87 13.66
CA THR A 67 -8.40 -3.10 14.88
C THR A 67 -9.79 -3.41 15.44
N ASP A 68 -10.83 -3.42 14.59
CA ASP A 68 -12.19 -3.77 15.00
C ASP A 68 -12.24 -5.19 15.57
N ALA A 69 -11.61 -6.17 14.91
CA ALA A 69 -11.54 -7.55 15.38
C ALA A 69 -10.82 -7.66 16.74
N LEU A 70 -9.72 -6.92 16.94
CA LEU A 70 -8.98 -6.90 18.19
C LEU A 70 -9.78 -6.27 19.34
N LEU A 71 -10.60 -5.25 19.02
CA LEU A 71 -11.52 -4.63 19.98
C LEU A 71 -12.66 -5.56 20.41
N GLU A 72 -13.13 -6.42 19.50
CA GLU A 72 -14.16 -7.43 19.78
C GLU A 72 -13.64 -8.56 20.68
N LEU A 73 -12.35 -8.88 20.63
CA LEU A 73 -11.67 -9.94 21.40
C LEU A 73 -11.52 -9.64 22.91
N ARG A 74 -12.23 -8.65 23.46
CA ARG A 74 -12.11 -8.21 24.87
C ARG A 74 -12.74 -9.22 25.85
N ALA A 75 -12.10 -10.37 26.01
CA ALA A 75 -12.51 -11.48 26.86
C ALA A 75 -11.79 -11.49 28.23
N PRO A 76 -12.26 -12.30 29.19
CA PRO A 76 -11.66 -12.40 30.53
C PRO A 76 -10.23 -12.97 30.55
N ASP A 77 -9.85 -13.77 29.54
CA ASP A 77 -8.50 -14.29 29.35
C ASP A 77 -7.96 -13.91 27.96
N PRO A 78 -7.26 -12.77 27.82
CA PRO A 78 -6.82 -12.28 26.52
C PRO A 78 -5.75 -13.18 25.89
N LYS A 79 -5.02 -14.00 26.65
CA LYS A 79 -3.89 -14.78 26.12
C LYS A 79 -4.36 -15.91 25.22
N GLU A 80 -5.35 -16.69 25.64
CA GLU A 80 -5.83 -17.85 24.88
C GLU A 80 -6.54 -17.42 23.59
N ASP A 81 -7.39 -16.40 23.66
CA ASP A 81 -8.13 -15.89 22.51
C ASP A 81 -7.21 -15.24 21.47
N LEU A 82 -6.18 -14.51 21.91
CA LEU A 82 -5.18 -13.93 21.01
C LEU A 82 -4.35 -15.01 20.29
N LEU A 83 -4.00 -16.11 20.96
CA LEU A 83 -3.32 -17.23 20.34
C LEU A 83 -4.22 -17.99 19.35
N ALA A 84 -5.50 -18.16 19.71
CA ALA A 84 -6.49 -18.70 18.80
C ALA A 84 -6.68 -17.80 17.56
N TRP A 85 -6.65 -16.48 17.74
CA TRP A 85 -6.72 -15.52 16.66
C TRP A 85 -5.49 -15.57 15.74
N GLU A 86 -4.28 -15.61 16.30
CA GLU A 86 -3.03 -15.76 15.53
C GLU A 86 -3.05 -17.04 14.68
N SER A 87 -3.45 -18.16 15.27
CA SER A 87 -3.50 -19.45 14.56
C SER A 87 -4.60 -19.53 13.49
N SER A 88 -5.64 -18.70 13.59
CA SER A 88 -6.78 -18.70 12.66
C SER A 88 -6.71 -17.60 11.59
N ASN A 89 -5.92 -16.55 11.80
CA ASN A 89 -5.81 -15.40 10.90
C ASN A 89 -4.42 -15.32 10.24
N PRO A 90 -4.29 -15.62 8.94
CA PRO A 90 -2.99 -15.58 8.25
C PRO A 90 -2.40 -14.16 8.11
N LEU A 91 -3.17 -13.10 8.37
CA LEU A 91 -2.66 -11.73 8.39
C LEU A 91 -1.96 -11.38 9.71
N VAL A 92 -2.22 -12.14 10.77
CA VAL A 92 -1.63 -11.95 12.09
C VAL A 92 -0.45 -12.89 12.22
N ARG A 93 0.75 -12.32 12.32
CA ARG A 93 1.99 -13.12 12.33
C ARG A 93 2.47 -13.49 13.73
N ASN A 94 2.28 -12.58 14.69
CA ASN A 94 2.63 -12.77 16.09
C ASN A 94 1.68 -11.89 16.92
N VAL A 95 1.35 -12.32 18.13
CA VAL A 95 0.62 -11.49 19.08
C VAL A 95 1.46 -11.18 20.32
N PHE A 96 1.27 -9.98 20.87
CA PHE A 96 1.99 -9.49 22.02
C PHE A 96 1.01 -8.96 23.05
N ILE A 97 1.28 -9.23 24.32
CA ILE A 97 0.56 -8.62 25.44
C ILE A 97 1.58 -7.77 26.19
N TRP A 98 1.28 -6.48 26.29
CA TRP A 98 2.13 -5.50 26.92
C TRP A 98 1.38 -4.79 28.05
N GLU A 99 2.05 -4.61 29.18
CA GLU A 99 1.52 -3.89 30.33
C GLU A 99 2.25 -2.56 30.54
N ARG A 100 1.53 -1.57 31.07
CA ARG A 100 1.93 -0.15 31.17
C ARG A 100 3.25 0.09 31.93
N ASP A 101 3.67 -0.86 32.74
CA ASP A 101 4.94 -0.83 33.49
C ASP A 101 6.14 -1.39 32.68
N ASN A 102 6.06 -1.33 31.34
CA ASN A 102 7.10 -1.78 30.39
C ASN A 102 7.47 -3.26 30.49
N LEU A 103 6.50 -4.11 30.85
CA LEU A 103 6.69 -5.55 30.82
C LEU A 103 5.89 -6.14 29.67
N LEU A 104 6.63 -6.64 28.67
CA LEU A 104 6.08 -7.59 27.71
C LEU A 104 5.68 -8.86 28.49
N LEU A 105 4.37 -9.07 28.66
CA LEU A 105 3.80 -10.22 29.34
C LEU A 105 3.78 -11.46 28.44
N TYR A 106 3.60 -11.25 27.14
CA TYR A 106 3.64 -12.31 26.14
C TYR A 106 4.31 -11.83 24.85
N PRO A 107 5.19 -12.63 24.24
CA PRO A 107 5.68 -13.94 24.70
C PRO A 107 6.61 -13.83 25.91
N GLU A 108 6.68 -14.90 26.71
CA GLU A 108 7.57 -14.96 27.87
C GLU A 108 9.03 -14.88 27.41
N LYS A 109 9.84 -14.02 28.05
CA LYS A 109 11.23 -13.78 27.65
C LYS A 109 12.04 -15.09 27.67
N GLY A 110 12.91 -15.27 26.67
CA GLY A 110 13.85 -16.37 26.59
C GLY A 110 13.40 -17.51 25.67
N MET A 111 13.55 -18.75 26.14
CA MET A 111 13.39 -19.97 25.31
C MET A 111 11.93 -20.32 24.98
N ALA A 112 10.96 -19.65 25.61
CA ALA A 112 9.54 -19.83 25.35
C ALA A 112 9.06 -19.10 24.08
N ALA A 113 9.81 -18.07 23.64
CA ALA A 113 9.48 -17.29 22.45
C ALA A 113 10.01 -17.96 21.17
N THR A 114 9.23 -17.91 20.09
CA THR A 114 9.67 -18.39 18.78
C THR A 114 10.81 -17.52 18.23
N ARG A 115 11.56 -18.04 17.25
CA ARG A 115 12.66 -17.26 16.62
C ARG A 115 12.16 -15.95 16.00
N GLU A 116 10.96 -15.96 15.43
CA GLU A 116 10.37 -14.76 14.83
C GLU A 116 9.95 -13.76 15.90
N GLU A 117 9.31 -14.20 16.98
CA GLU A 117 8.97 -13.34 18.13
C GLU A 117 10.20 -12.70 18.77
N GLN A 118 11.30 -13.47 18.92
CA GLN A 118 12.56 -12.94 19.44
C GLN A 118 13.12 -11.86 18.50
N ALA A 119 13.12 -12.13 17.20
CA ALA A 119 13.56 -11.16 16.19
C ALA A 119 12.67 -9.90 16.20
N PHE A 120 11.35 -10.06 16.32
CA PHE A 120 10.41 -8.96 16.41
C PHE A 120 10.62 -8.13 17.68
N THR A 121 10.71 -8.78 18.83
CA THR A 121 10.96 -8.12 20.13
C THR A 121 12.27 -7.33 20.12
N THR A 122 13.30 -7.87 19.48
CA THR A 122 14.60 -7.17 19.32
C THR A 122 14.47 -5.94 18.42
N ARG A 123 13.71 -6.03 17.32
CA ARG A 123 13.48 -4.89 16.41
C ARG A 123 12.71 -3.75 17.08
N PHE A 124 11.72 -4.09 17.91
CA PHE A 124 10.83 -3.14 18.57
C PHE A 124 11.17 -2.92 20.05
N GLU A 125 12.39 -3.28 20.47
CA GLU A 125 12.82 -3.22 21.87
C GLU A 125 12.65 -1.81 22.47
N ALA A 126 12.93 -0.76 21.70
CA ALA A 126 12.76 0.62 22.13
C ALA A 126 11.31 0.96 22.52
N ILE A 127 10.31 0.36 21.85
CA ILE A 127 8.89 0.54 22.18
C ILE A 127 8.55 -0.29 23.43
N PHE A 128 8.92 -1.57 23.46
CA PHE A 128 8.58 -2.46 24.58
C PHE A 128 9.29 -2.08 25.90
N THR A 129 10.45 -1.44 25.82
CA THR A 129 11.18 -0.88 26.97
C THR A 129 10.74 0.53 27.35
N GLY A 130 9.76 1.11 26.63
CA GLY A 130 9.20 2.43 26.85
C GLY A 130 10.19 3.59 26.59
N GLN A 131 11.23 3.37 25.80
CA GLN A 131 12.09 4.45 25.29
C GLN A 131 11.35 5.30 24.25
N ILE A 132 10.43 4.69 23.52
CA ILE A 132 9.53 5.34 22.56
C ILE A 132 8.09 5.09 23.02
N PRO A 133 7.23 6.12 23.14
CA PRO A 133 5.83 5.93 23.47
C PRO A 133 5.07 5.24 22.32
N PHE A 134 3.99 4.54 22.62
CA PHE A 134 3.07 3.97 21.61
C PHE A 134 2.28 5.04 20.81
N ASP A 135 2.62 6.31 20.94
CA ASP A 135 1.83 7.45 20.45
C ASP A 135 2.47 8.10 19.20
N ASP A 136 2.58 7.34 18.10
CA ASP A 136 2.97 7.89 16.79
C ASP A 136 1.79 7.91 15.80
N ASN A 137 0.63 8.37 16.27
CA ASN A 137 -0.50 8.71 15.39
C ASN A 137 -0.22 9.96 14.51
N GLN A 138 1.00 10.53 14.55
CA GLN A 138 1.35 11.76 13.84
C GLN A 138 1.97 11.54 12.45
N ASN A 139 2.30 10.31 12.07
CA ASN A 139 2.90 10.04 10.76
C ASN A 139 1.90 9.67 9.65
N HIS A 140 0.59 9.62 9.94
CA HIS A 140 -0.48 9.50 8.95
C HIS A 140 -1.09 10.87 8.59
N GLY A 141 -0.25 11.85 8.26
CA GLY A 141 -0.75 13.01 7.50
C GLY A 141 -1.20 12.54 6.10
N PRO A 142 -2.31 13.05 5.54
CA PRO A 142 -2.70 12.74 4.17
C PRO A 142 -1.52 13.00 3.24
N ILE A 143 -1.21 12.04 2.35
CA ILE A 143 -0.08 12.09 1.40
C ILE A 143 -0.11 13.38 0.56
N GLU A 144 -1.26 14.04 0.46
CA GLU A 144 -1.44 15.36 -0.13
C GLU A 144 -0.48 16.41 0.44
N ALA A 145 -0.22 16.42 1.76
CA ALA A 145 0.68 17.39 2.39
C ALA A 145 2.17 17.13 2.13
N ARG A 146 2.56 15.93 1.67
CA ARG A 146 3.93 15.60 1.26
C ARG A 146 4.21 15.88 -0.21
N THR A 147 3.17 16.10 -1.02
CA THR A 147 3.31 16.36 -2.45
C THR A 147 3.43 17.86 -2.76
N GLU A 148 3.12 18.74 -1.81
CA GLU A 148 3.15 20.20 -1.98
C GLU A 148 4.54 20.84 -2.06
N LYS A 149 5.63 20.12 -1.73
CA LYS A 149 7.00 20.66 -1.90
C LYS A 149 7.69 20.27 -3.20
N LEU A 150 6.98 19.62 -4.14
CA LEU A 150 7.52 19.27 -5.44
C LEU A 150 6.69 19.82 -6.61
N ASN A 151 6.10 21.01 -6.47
CA ASN A 151 5.43 21.70 -7.58
C ASN A 151 6.08 23.07 -7.86
N GLY A 152 6.88 23.10 -8.93
CA GLY A 152 7.14 24.33 -9.69
C GLY A 152 5.88 24.78 -10.43
N PRO A 153 5.83 26.03 -10.90
CA PRO A 153 4.58 26.66 -11.32
C PRO A 153 4.08 26.15 -12.68
N ASP A 154 2.75 26.11 -12.78
CA ASP A 154 1.93 26.04 -13.99
C ASP A 154 1.97 24.76 -14.85
N ARG A 155 0.92 23.94 -14.67
CA ARG A 155 0.11 23.41 -15.78
C ARG A 155 -1.24 22.88 -15.27
N GLN A 156 -2.26 23.74 -15.36
CA GLN A 156 -3.64 23.28 -15.48
C GLN A 156 -3.78 22.55 -16.82
N GLN A 157 -3.71 21.22 -16.80
CA GLN A 157 -4.16 20.39 -17.91
C GLN A 157 -5.35 19.56 -17.44
N SER A 158 -6.51 19.88 -18.01
CA SER A 158 -7.74 19.12 -17.91
C SER A 158 -7.49 17.65 -18.22
N TYR A 159 -7.66 16.79 -17.21
CA TYR A 159 -7.60 15.34 -17.39
C TYR A 159 -8.85 14.86 -18.14
N PRO A 160 -8.73 14.02 -19.18
CA PRO A 160 -9.86 13.26 -19.66
C PRO A 160 -10.22 12.22 -18.59
N GLU A 161 -11.51 12.08 -18.31
CA GLU A 161 -12.10 11.06 -17.45
C GLU A 161 -11.74 9.67 -18.00
N VAL A 162 -10.66 9.08 -17.49
CA VAL A 162 -10.28 7.71 -17.83
C VAL A 162 -11.23 6.79 -17.10
N LYS A 163 -12.19 6.21 -17.83
CA LYS A 163 -12.97 5.05 -17.39
C LYS A 163 -11.99 3.97 -16.91
N SER A 164 -11.90 3.83 -15.59
CA SER A 164 -11.13 2.81 -14.91
C SER A 164 -11.61 1.42 -15.32
N MET A 165 -10.96 0.82 -16.32
CA MET A 165 -10.96 -0.64 -16.48
C MET A 165 -10.05 -1.22 -15.39
N THR A 166 -10.49 -1.08 -14.13
CA THR A 166 -9.91 -1.79 -13.01
C THR A 166 -10.26 -3.26 -13.21
N SER A 167 -9.25 -4.05 -13.60
CA SER A 167 -9.38 -5.48 -13.85
C SER A 167 -10.04 -6.18 -12.66
N ALA A 168 -11.12 -6.92 -12.92
CA ALA A 168 -11.93 -7.66 -11.93
C ALA A 168 -11.09 -8.54 -10.98
N ARG A 169 -9.87 -8.91 -11.38
CA ARG A 169 -8.91 -9.65 -10.55
C ARG A 169 -8.42 -8.86 -9.33
N SER A 170 -8.16 -7.56 -9.46
CA SER A 170 -7.68 -6.72 -8.36
C SER A 170 -8.76 -6.44 -7.30
N VAL A 171 -10.02 -6.40 -7.72
CA VAL A 171 -11.17 -6.30 -6.81
C VAL A 171 -11.29 -7.59 -5.99
N SER A 172 -11.14 -8.75 -6.64
CA SER A 172 -11.19 -10.05 -5.96
C SER A 172 -10.05 -10.25 -4.95
N GLU A 173 -8.82 -9.82 -5.24
CA GLU A 173 -7.71 -9.90 -4.28
C GLU A 173 -7.93 -9.00 -3.06
N LYS A 174 -8.46 -7.79 -3.27
CA LYS A 174 -8.85 -6.89 -2.17
C LYS A 174 -9.95 -7.52 -1.31
N GLU A 175 -11.00 -8.07 -1.92
CA GLU A 175 -12.09 -8.74 -1.20
C GLU A 175 -11.58 -9.92 -0.37
N GLN A 176 -10.63 -10.71 -0.88
CA GLN A 176 -9.99 -11.78 -0.12
C GLN A 176 -9.23 -11.25 1.10
N LEU A 177 -8.46 -10.17 0.96
CA LEU A 177 -7.75 -9.56 2.10
C LEU A 177 -8.72 -9.02 3.15
N LEU A 178 -9.84 -8.41 2.73
CA LEU A 178 -10.88 -7.96 3.65
C LEU A 178 -11.62 -9.13 4.33
N ASP A 179 -11.85 -10.24 3.62
CA ASP A 179 -12.44 -11.45 4.18
C ASP A 179 -11.50 -12.08 5.22
N LEU A 180 -10.19 -12.13 4.94
CA LEU A 180 -9.17 -12.60 5.89
C LEU A 180 -9.01 -11.69 7.11
N ALA A 181 -9.19 -10.37 6.93
CA ALA A 181 -9.17 -9.41 8.02
C ALA A 181 -10.45 -9.46 8.88
N SER A 182 -11.52 -10.08 8.37
CA SER A 182 -12.77 -10.23 9.12
C SER A 182 -12.64 -11.36 10.14
N PRO A 183 -13.10 -11.17 11.39
CA PRO A 183 -13.07 -12.23 12.38
C PRO A 183 -13.96 -13.37 11.90
N LYS A 184 -13.36 -14.54 11.62
CA LYS A 184 -14.07 -15.76 11.24
C LYS A 184 -14.77 -16.35 12.46
N LYS A 185 -15.86 -15.70 12.87
CA LYS A 185 -16.95 -16.15 13.76
C LYS A 185 -16.57 -17.29 14.71
N ALA A 186 -15.88 -16.95 15.81
CA ALA A 186 -15.86 -17.79 17.00
C ALA A 186 -17.10 -17.48 17.87
N ALA A 187 -18.12 -18.35 17.79
CA ALA A 187 -19.19 -18.57 18.76
C ALA A 187 -20.19 -17.41 19.06
N PRO A 188 -21.42 -17.72 19.52
CA PRO A 188 -22.56 -16.81 19.44
C PRO A 188 -22.51 -15.74 20.53
N ALA A 189 -22.82 -14.51 20.14
CA ALA A 189 -23.21 -13.44 21.04
C ALA A 189 -24.40 -13.89 21.89
N VAL A 190 -24.13 -14.33 23.11
CA VAL A 190 -25.12 -14.49 24.16
C VAL A 190 -24.77 -13.47 25.22
N PHE A 191 -25.76 -12.64 25.55
CA PHE A 191 -25.76 -11.46 26.43
C PHE A 191 -25.28 -10.12 25.84
N ARG A 192 -26.26 -9.25 25.54
CA ARG A 192 -26.45 -7.96 26.25
C ARG A 192 -27.81 -7.33 25.88
N GLU A 193 -28.87 -7.73 26.59
CA GLU A 193 -29.94 -6.82 26.96
C GLU A 193 -29.66 -6.35 28.39
N ALA A 194 -29.22 -5.10 28.56
CA ALA A 194 -29.44 -4.31 29.76
C ALA A 194 -28.81 -2.91 29.60
N GLY A 195 -29.65 -1.89 29.74
CA GLY A 195 -29.27 -0.60 30.29
C GLY A 195 -28.89 0.48 29.28
N MET A 196 -29.88 1.30 28.92
CA MET A 196 -29.68 2.69 28.52
C MET A 196 -28.74 3.40 29.51
N ALA A 197 -27.66 3.97 29.00
CA ALA A 197 -26.91 5.05 29.64
C ALA A 197 -26.52 6.07 28.57
N GLU A 198 -26.77 7.34 28.89
CA GLU A 198 -26.53 8.54 28.08
C GLU A 198 -25.07 8.69 27.60
N PRO A 199 -24.81 9.47 26.52
CA PRO A 199 -23.48 9.61 25.94
C PRO A 199 -22.66 10.61 26.76
N GLY A 200 -22.12 10.16 27.90
CA GLY A 200 -20.90 10.73 28.44
C GLY A 200 -19.75 10.38 27.49
N VAL A 201 -18.93 11.36 27.13
CA VAL A 201 -17.74 11.20 26.28
C VAL A 201 -16.78 10.21 26.95
N ALA A 202 -17.01 8.92 26.72
CA ALA A 202 -16.05 7.88 27.03
C ALA A 202 -14.95 8.03 26.01
N SER A 203 -13.75 8.43 26.46
CA SER A 203 -12.53 8.25 25.70
C SER A 203 -12.53 6.82 25.16
N GLY A 204 -12.66 6.69 23.83
CA GLY A 204 -12.65 5.39 23.18
C GLY A 204 -11.35 4.65 23.47
N PRO A 205 -11.30 3.32 23.24
CA PRO A 205 -10.07 2.56 23.32
C PRO A 205 -9.00 3.23 22.45
N PHE A 206 -7.78 3.37 22.98
CA PHE A 206 -6.68 3.98 22.22
C PHE A 206 -6.15 2.94 21.27
N THR A 207 -6.06 3.27 19.99
CA THR A 207 -5.59 2.34 18.95
C THR A 207 -4.59 3.03 18.05
N GLY A 208 -3.66 2.28 17.47
CA GLY A 208 -2.71 2.84 16.52
C GLY A 208 -1.93 1.79 15.74
N TRP A 209 -1.23 2.27 14.71
CA TRP A 209 -0.42 1.47 13.81
C TRP A 209 0.97 2.10 13.65
N ILE A 210 2.02 1.29 13.75
CA ILE A 210 3.41 1.73 13.67
C ILE A 210 4.12 0.96 12.54
N PRO A 211 4.51 1.61 11.44
CA PRO A 211 5.32 0.99 10.40
C PRO A 211 6.79 0.93 10.83
N TRP A 212 7.46 -0.17 10.54
CA TRP A 212 8.88 -0.36 10.82
C TRP A 212 9.58 -1.06 9.67
N PHE A 213 10.57 -0.39 9.07
CA PHE A 213 11.35 -0.95 7.99
C PHE A 213 12.64 -1.58 8.52
N SER A 214 12.83 -2.87 8.30
CA SER A 214 14.03 -3.60 8.71
C SER A 214 14.32 -4.73 7.72
N GLN A 215 15.60 -5.09 7.54
CA GLN A 215 16.00 -6.21 6.67
C GLN A 215 15.42 -6.16 5.25
N ASN A 216 15.24 -4.95 4.71
CA ASN A 216 14.62 -4.70 3.40
C ASN A 216 13.14 -5.16 3.29
N GLN A 217 12.43 -5.19 4.42
CA GLN A 217 11.01 -5.53 4.52
C GLN A 217 10.26 -4.51 5.38
N LEU A 218 8.98 -4.28 5.06
CA LEU A 218 8.08 -3.45 5.87
C LEU A 218 7.33 -4.36 6.86
N HIS A 219 7.43 -4.04 8.14
CA HIS A 219 6.64 -4.62 9.21
C HIS A 219 5.65 -3.57 9.74
N ILE A 220 4.49 -4.02 10.18
CA ILE A 220 3.44 -3.15 10.71
C ILE A 220 3.03 -3.70 12.07
N LEU A 221 3.00 -2.85 13.10
CA LEU A 221 2.56 -3.19 14.46
C LEU A 221 1.25 -2.45 14.76
N GLY A 222 0.17 -3.20 14.97
CA GLY A 222 -1.12 -2.68 15.43
C GLY A 222 -1.26 -2.86 16.94
N TRP A 223 -1.86 -1.88 17.62
CA TRP A 223 -2.07 -1.92 19.06
C TRP A 223 -3.43 -1.33 19.47
N VAL A 224 -3.93 -1.79 20.62
CA VAL A 224 -5.20 -1.38 21.24
C VAL A 224 -4.99 -1.32 22.77
N GLN A 225 -5.54 -0.31 23.45
CA GLN A 225 -5.48 -0.09 24.90
C GLN A 225 -6.86 0.21 25.51
#